data_AF-A0A2G9U4Y8-F1
#
_entry.id   AF-A0A2G9U4Y8-F1
#
_cell.length_a   1.000
_cell.length_b   1.000
_cell.length_c   1.000
_cell.angle_alpha   90.00
_cell.angle_beta   90.00
_cell.angle_gamma   90.00
#
_symmetry.space_group_name_H-M   'P 1'
#
loop_
_entity.id
_entity.type
_entity.pdbx_description
1 polymer ?
#
loop_
_entity_poly.entity_id
_entity_poly.type
_entity_poly.pdbx_seq_one_letter_code
_entity_poly.pdbx_strand_id
1 'polypeptide(L)'
;TAAHVETPIHPMYAFFRAAKTIKTPKGSVLMSCLECKIAVEEAINSLISDRNNQAAAVQKFACHELLPSNFSASCDDFLSLYLPTVLYMTWEQFTPEGFCSNKLKSCDSVSMSRISLMSKSDVKGLRCESCSGMQSYFQVHPSC
;
A
#
# COMPACT_ATOMS: atom_id res chain seq x y z
N THR A 1 32.85 25.15 -15.98
CA THR A 1 31.69 25.83 -15.35
C THR A 1 30.48 25.63 -16.23
N ALA A 2 29.74 24.54 -16.02
CA ALA A 2 28.50 24.27 -16.76
C ALA A 2 27.33 24.80 -15.94
N ALA A 3 26.53 25.66 -16.58
CA ALA A 3 25.44 26.41 -15.98
C ALA A 3 24.37 25.50 -15.35
N HIS A 4 23.90 25.89 -14.17
CA HIS A 4 22.67 25.39 -13.59
C HIS A 4 21.52 25.65 -14.57
N VAL A 5 20.96 24.60 -15.15
CA VAL A 5 19.73 24.68 -15.93
C VAL A 5 18.56 24.67 -14.94
N GLU A 6 17.97 25.84 -14.70
CA GLU A 6 16.62 25.94 -14.13
C GLU A 6 15.62 25.39 -15.14
N THR A 7 15.08 24.20 -14.87
CA THR A 7 13.78 23.79 -15.40
C THR A 7 12.82 23.68 -14.22
N PRO A 8 11.53 24.07 -14.37
CA PRO A 8 10.53 24.02 -13.29
C PRO A 8 10.07 22.59 -12.97
N ILE A 9 10.88 21.61 -13.32
CA ILE A 9 10.58 20.19 -13.15
C ILE A 9 11.43 19.73 -11.98
N HIS A 10 10.82 19.67 -10.79
CA HIS A 10 11.45 19.32 -9.53
C HIS A 10 12.45 18.15 -9.72
N PRO A 11 13.68 18.20 -9.15
CA PRO A 11 14.71 17.16 -9.35
C PRO A 11 14.21 15.74 -9.06
N MET A 12 13.27 15.62 -8.13
CA MET A 12 12.52 14.39 -7.84
C MET A 12 11.70 13.86 -9.04
N TYR A 13 11.03 14.71 -9.82
CA TYR A 13 10.27 14.26 -11.01
C TYR A 13 11.20 13.73 -12.11
N ALA A 14 12.34 14.39 -12.36
CA ALA A 14 13.33 13.89 -13.30
C ALA A 14 13.93 12.54 -12.83
N PHE A 15 14.18 12.41 -11.53
CA PHE A 15 14.60 11.17 -10.89
C PHE A 15 13.55 10.05 -11.05
N PHE A 16 12.27 10.30 -10.72
CA PHE A 16 11.20 9.31 -10.87
C PHE A 16 10.93 8.95 -12.34
N ARG A 17 11.08 9.89 -13.27
CA ARG A 17 10.97 9.62 -14.71
C ARG A 17 12.09 8.71 -15.21
N ALA A 18 13.31 8.87 -14.69
CA ALA A 18 14.44 8.00 -15.00
C ALA A 18 14.33 6.64 -14.30
N ALA A 19 13.78 6.59 -13.08
CA ALA A 19 13.60 5.38 -12.27
C ALA A 19 12.31 4.61 -12.58
N LYS A 20 11.98 4.43 -13.87
CA LYS A 20 10.76 3.70 -14.28
C LYS A 20 10.77 2.23 -13.86
N THR A 21 11.96 1.63 -13.81
CA THR A 21 12.15 0.20 -13.48
C THR A 21 13.24 0.01 -12.46
N ILE A 22 13.06 -0.98 -11.59
CA ILE A 22 14.07 -1.44 -10.63
C ILE A 22 14.60 -2.82 -11.02
N LYS A 23 15.82 -3.12 -10.58
CA LYS A 23 16.40 -4.46 -10.67
C LYS A 23 15.94 -5.28 -9.46
N THR A 24 15.52 -6.50 -9.70
CA THR A 24 15.17 -7.47 -8.66
C THR A 24 15.88 -8.79 -8.95
N PRO A 25 15.94 -9.73 -7.98
CA PRO A 25 16.47 -11.07 -8.21
C PRO A 25 15.76 -11.85 -9.32
N LYS A 26 14.52 -11.48 -9.67
CA LYS A 26 13.69 -12.11 -10.71
C LYS A 26 13.63 -11.30 -12.01
N GLY A 27 14.47 -10.26 -12.14
CA GLY A 27 14.56 -9.40 -13.31
C GLY A 27 14.13 -7.95 -13.04
N SER A 28 13.95 -7.16 -14.09
CA SER A 28 13.48 -5.78 -13.97
C SER A 28 11.95 -5.70 -13.85
N VAL A 29 11.44 -4.88 -12.95
CA VAL A 29 10.00 -4.62 -12.77
C VAL A 29 9.74 -3.12 -12.71
N LEU A 30 8.52 -2.70 -13.05
CA LEU A 30 8.11 -1.31 -12.86
C LEU A 30 8.14 -0.95 -11.37
N MET A 31 8.75 0.20 -11.04
CA MET A 31 8.78 0.71 -9.66
C MET A 31 7.35 0.87 -9.11
N SER A 32 6.48 1.49 -9.90
CA SER A 32 5.06 1.69 -9.57
C SER A 32 4.32 0.38 -9.27
N CYS A 33 4.76 -0.73 -9.87
CA CYS A 33 4.14 -2.03 -9.64
C CYS A 33 4.56 -2.60 -8.28
N LEU A 34 5.86 -2.54 -7.96
CA LEU A 34 6.35 -3.00 -6.67
C LEU A 34 5.74 -2.19 -5.53
N GLU A 35 5.75 -0.87 -5.64
CA GLU A 35 5.19 0.04 -4.63
C GLU A 35 3.71 -0.23 -4.40
N CYS A 36 2.93 -0.33 -5.49
CA CYS A 36 1.51 -0.65 -5.37
C CYS A 36 1.29 -1.98 -4.65
N LYS A 37 2.03 -3.03 -5.01
CA LYS A 37 1.85 -4.34 -4.39
C LYS A 37 2.14 -4.31 -2.88
N ILE A 38 3.25 -3.68 -2.49
CA ILE A 38 3.62 -3.57 -1.07
C ILE A 38 2.56 -2.76 -0.32
N ALA A 39 2.17 -1.59 -0.85
CA ALA A 39 1.20 -0.72 -0.19
C ALA A 39 -0.17 -1.39 -0.04
N VAL A 40 -0.64 -2.09 -1.06
CA VAL A 40 -1.93 -2.78 -1.02
C VAL A 40 -1.89 -3.98 -0.08
N GLU A 41 -0.81 -4.76 -0.10
CA GLU A 41 -0.64 -5.89 0.83
C GLU A 41 -0.64 -5.41 2.29
N GLU A 42 0.11 -4.34 2.59
CA GLU A 42 0.14 -3.74 3.92
C GLU A 42 -1.20 -3.14 4.32
N ALA A 43 -1.89 -2.47 3.39
CA ALA A 43 -3.21 -1.91 3.64
C ALA A 43 -4.23 -3.01 3.97
N ILE A 44 -4.31 -4.08 3.17
CA ILE A 44 -5.25 -5.20 3.42
C ILE A 44 -4.97 -5.82 4.79
N ASN A 45 -3.70 -6.14 5.09
CA ASN A 45 -3.32 -6.71 6.38
C ASN A 45 -3.66 -5.78 7.54
N SER A 46 -3.41 -4.47 7.40
CA SER A 46 -3.74 -3.47 8.41
C SER A 46 -5.25 -3.41 8.65
N LEU A 47 -6.06 -3.35 7.58
CA LEU A 47 -7.52 -3.26 7.67
C LEU A 47 -8.13 -4.53 8.30
N ILE A 48 -7.60 -5.71 7.98
CA ILE A 48 -8.01 -6.98 8.60
C ILE A 48 -7.64 -7.02 10.09
N SER A 49 -6.44 -6.57 10.43
CA SER A 49 -5.98 -6.53 11.82
C SER A 49 -6.80 -5.56 12.67
N ASP A 50 -7.25 -4.45 12.06
CA ASP A 50 -7.98 -3.37 12.71
C ASP A 50 -9.52 -3.52 12.65
N ARG A 51 -10.02 -4.65 12.14
CA ARG A 51 -11.45 -4.88 11.89
C ARG A 51 -12.36 -4.64 13.10
N ASN A 52 -11.87 -4.86 14.33
CA ASN A 52 -12.66 -4.64 15.54
C ASN A 52 -12.84 -3.15 15.84
N ASN A 53 -11.81 -2.33 15.61
CA ASN A 53 -11.91 -0.88 15.78
C ASN A 53 -12.77 -0.26 14.69
N GLN A 54 -12.65 -0.75 13.45
CA GLN A 54 -13.55 -0.40 12.35
C GLN A 54 -15.01 -0.74 12.70
N ALA A 55 -15.25 -1.94 13.21
CA ALA A 55 -16.59 -2.36 13.63
C ALA A 55 -17.12 -1.46 14.76
N ALA A 56 -16.32 -1.13 15.75
CA ALA A 56 -16.70 -0.23 16.84
C ALA A 56 -17.04 1.19 16.35
N ALA A 57 -16.27 1.72 15.38
CA ALA A 57 -16.54 3.02 14.79
C ALA A 57 -17.88 3.03 14.03
N VAL A 58 -18.14 2.00 13.23
CA VAL A 58 -19.41 1.83 12.51
C VAL A 58 -20.56 1.62 13.49
N GLN A 59 -20.37 0.82 14.54
CA GLN A 59 -21.38 0.59 15.58
C GLN A 59 -21.76 1.89 16.26
N LYS A 60 -20.76 2.68 16.68
CA LYS A 60 -21.02 3.98 17.30
C LYS A 60 -21.87 4.86 16.40
N PHE A 61 -21.48 4.99 15.13
CA PHE A 61 -22.20 5.81 14.16
C PHE A 61 -23.61 5.27 13.88
N ALA A 62 -23.74 3.99 13.55
CA ALA A 62 -25.02 3.40 13.12
C ALA A 62 -26.01 3.24 14.29
N CYS A 63 -25.56 2.78 15.46
CA CYS A 63 -26.42 2.44 16.59
C CYS A 63 -26.77 3.63 17.47
N HIS A 64 -25.91 4.64 17.56
CA HIS A 64 -26.09 5.76 18.49
C HIS A 64 -26.28 7.12 17.82
N GLU A 65 -25.74 7.35 16.62
CA GLU A 65 -25.89 8.64 15.91
C GLU A 65 -27.01 8.62 14.87
N LEU A 66 -27.28 7.45 14.27
CA LEU A 66 -28.26 7.34 13.18
C LEU A 66 -29.61 6.75 13.61
N LEU A 67 -29.60 5.74 14.49
CA LEU A 67 -30.82 5.07 14.93
C LEU A 67 -31.45 5.75 16.16
N PRO A 68 -32.80 5.73 16.27
CA PRO A 68 -33.47 6.10 17.51
C PRO A 68 -33.01 5.24 18.69
N SER A 69 -32.94 5.83 19.87
CA SER A 69 -32.35 5.21 21.08
C SER A 69 -33.00 3.88 21.49
N ASN A 70 -34.26 3.64 21.12
CA ASN A 70 -34.94 2.38 21.41
C ASN A 70 -34.41 1.18 20.60
N PHE A 71 -33.56 1.41 19.58
CA PHE A 71 -32.93 0.35 18.80
C PHE A 71 -31.46 0.11 19.15
N SER A 72 -30.81 1.02 19.89
CA SER A 72 -29.36 0.99 20.10
C SER A 72 -28.87 -0.34 20.68
N ALA A 73 -29.51 -0.87 21.72
CA ALA A 73 -29.09 -2.13 22.35
C ALA A 73 -29.11 -3.32 21.37
N SER A 74 -30.20 -3.49 20.62
CA SER A 74 -30.29 -4.57 19.62
C SER A 74 -29.32 -4.37 18.45
N CYS A 75 -29.02 -3.12 18.10
CA CYS A 75 -28.04 -2.79 17.07
C CYS A 75 -26.61 -3.12 17.54
N ASP A 76 -26.28 -2.79 18.78
CA ASP A 76 -24.99 -3.07 19.39
C ASP A 76 -24.70 -4.57 19.41
N ASP A 77 -25.66 -5.37 19.84
CA ASP A 77 -25.56 -6.83 19.85
C ASP A 77 -25.34 -7.38 18.43
N PHE A 78 -26.10 -6.88 17.46
CA PHE A 78 -26.00 -7.33 16.08
C PHE A 78 -24.64 -7.01 15.45
N LEU A 79 -24.18 -5.76 15.56
CA LEU A 79 -22.93 -5.33 14.95
C LEU A 79 -21.71 -5.91 15.67
N SER A 80 -21.74 -6.05 17.00
CA SER A 80 -20.66 -6.71 17.75
C SER A 80 -20.46 -8.17 17.32
N LEU A 81 -21.55 -8.87 16.99
CA LEU A 81 -21.50 -10.29 16.62
C LEU A 81 -21.05 -10.51 15.17
N TYR A 82 -21.54 -9.70 14.24
CA TYR A 82 -21.37 -9.97 12.81
C TYR A 82 -20.38 -9.06 12.09
N LEU A 83 -20.29 -7.78 12.48
CA LEU A 83 -19.57 -6.79 11.68
C LEU A 83 -18.06 -7.06 11.58
N PRO A 84 -17.34 -7.46 12.65
CA PRO A 84 -15.92 -7.79 12.52
C PRO A 84 -15.67 -8.89 11.48
N THR A 85 -16.52 -9.91 11.43
CA THR A 85 -16.43 -11.02 10.48
C THR A 85 -16.76 -10.55 9.06
N VAL A 86 -17.78 -9.70 8.89
CA VAL A 86 -18.11 -9.10 7.59
C VAL A 86 -16.96 -8.27 7.05
N LEU A 87 -16.30 -7.48 7.90
CA LEU A 87 -15.13 -6.68 7.52
C LEU A 87 -13.95 -7.57 7.13
N TYR A 88 -13.66 -8.62 7.90
CA TYR A 88 -12.65 -9.62 7.53
C TYR A 88 -12.92 -10.18 6.12
N MET A 89 -14.15 -10.68 5.89
CA MET A 89 -14.54 -11.24 4.59
C MET A 89 -14.50 -10.22 3.46
N THR A 90 -14.76 -8.94 3.75
CA THR A 90 -14.73 -7.86 2.76
C THR A 90 -13.29 -7.58 2.33
N TRP A 91 -12.36 -7.46 3.29
CA TRP A 91 -10.95 -7.15 2.99
C TRP A 91 -10.23 -8.32 2.30
N GLU A 92 -10.57 -9.56 2.65
CA GLU A 92 -10.04 -10.77 2.00
C GLU A 92 -10.41 -10.90 0.51
N GLN A 93 -11.41 -10.15 0.01
CA GLN A 93 -11.75 -10.15 -1.42
C GLN A 93 -10.74 -9.38 -2.27
N PHE A 94 -9.89 -8.55 -1.65
CA PHE A 94 -8.88 -7.78 -2.35
C PHE A 94 -7.58 -8.58 -2.44
N THR A 95 -6.96 -8.55 -3.61
CA THR A 95 -5.59 -9.04 -3.79
C THR A 95 -4.70 -7.91 -4.31
N PRO A 96 -3.44 -7.80 -3.84
CA PRO A 96 -2.49 -6.83 -4.38
C PRO A 96 -2.37 -6.92 -5.90
N GLU A 97 -2.37 -8.13 -6.44
CA GLU A 97 -2.31 -8.41 -7.86
C GLU A 97 -3.48 -7.80 -8.62
N GLY A 98 -4.71 -8.09 -8.18
CA GLY A 98 -5.92 -7.63 -8.83
C GLY A 98 -6.07 -6.11 -8.73
N PHE A 99 -5.75 -5.53 -7.58
CA PHE A 99 -5.85 -4.11 -7.37
C PHE A 99 -4.85 -3.32 -8.22
N CYS A 100 -3.58 -3.72 -8.20
CA CYS A 100 -2.50 -3.01 -8.90
C CYS A 100 -2.57 -3.13 -10.42
N SER A 101 -3.02 -4.27 -10.94
CA SER A 101 -3.17 -4.47 -12.39
C SER A 101 -4.48 -3.93 -12.94
N ASN A 102 -5.59 -4.03 -12.19
CA ASN A 102 -6.92 -3.74 -12.73
C ASN A 102 -7.49 -2.40 -12.30
N LYS A 103 -7.20 -1.94 -11.08
CA LYS A 103 -7.74 -0.68 -10.54
C LYS A 103 -6.78 0.47 -10.73
N LEU A 104 -5.52 0.30 -10.33
CA LEU A 104 -4.52 1.36 -10.41
C LEU A 104 -3.70 1.36 -11.71
N LYS A 105 -3.71 0.26 -12.46
CA LYS A 105 -2.94 0.11 -13.72
C LYS A 105 -1.44 0.40 -13.54
N SER A 106 -0.93 0.20 -12.33
CA SER A 106 0.46 0.47 -11.95
C SER A 106 1.41 -0.68 -12.32
N CYS A 107 0.84 -1.83 -12.70
CA CYS A 107 1.53 -3.05 -13.07
C CYS A 107 1.23 -3.47 -14.51
N ASP A 108 2.28 -3.81 -15.27
CA ASP A 108 2.16 -4.56 -16.52
C ASP A 108 2.29 -6.08 -16.27
N SER A 109 1.95 -6.89 -17.28
CA SER A 109 1.98 -8.35 -17.18
C SER A 109 3.37 -8.91 -16.86
N VAL A 110 4.44 -8.25 -17.35
CA VAL A 110 5.82 -8.68 -17.13
C VAL A 110 6.23 -8.46 -15.66
N SER A 111 5.96 -7.27 -15.12
CA SER A 111 6.23 -6.90 -13.74
C SER A 111 5.43 -7.78 -12.79
N MET A 112 4.16 -8.04 -13.09
CA MET A 112 3.31 -8.95 -12.32
C MET A 112 3.90 -10.35 -12.22
N SER A 113 4.30 -10.92 -13.37
CA SER A 113 4.86 -12.26 -13.44
C SER A 113 6.19 -12.36 -12.70
N ARG A 114 7.00 -11.29 -12.71
CA ARG A 114 8.29 -11.27 -12.01
C ARG A 114 8.13 -11.10 -10.52
N ILE A 115 7.18 -10.27 -10.06
CA ILE A 115 6.94 -10.08 -8.64
C ILE A 115 6.26 -11.29 -8.01
N SER A 116 5.39 -12.03 -8.72
CA SER A 116 4.80 -13.26 -8.19
C SER A 116 5.83 -14.37 -7.92
N LEU A 117 6.99 -14.31 -8.59
CA LEU A 117 8.11 -15.24 -8.37
C LEU A 117 9.01 -14.82 -7.21
N MET A 118 8.79 -13.65 -6.61
CA MET A 118 9.58 -13.16 -5.48
C MET A 118 9.10 -13.79 -4.17
N SER A 119 10.05 -14.23 -3.36
CA SER A 119 9.80 -14.69 -1.99
C SER A 119 9.71 -13.51 -1.02
N LYS A 120 9.19 -13.76 0.19
CA LYS A 120 9.24 -12.78 1.29
C LYS A 120 10.69 -12.34 1.60
N SER A 121 11.65 -13.24 1.43
CA SER A 121 13.07 -12.93 1.60
C SER A 121 13.58 -11.97 0.52
N ASP A 122 13.17 -12.17 -0.74
CA ASP A 122 13.54 -11.27 -1.84
C ASP A 122 13.02 -9.85 -1.59
N VAL A 123 11.75 -9.72 -1.18
CA VAL A 123 11.13 -8.42 -0.84
C VAL A 123 11.86 -7.76 0.33
N LYS A 124 12.19 -8.52 1.38
CA LYS A 124 12.95 -8.00 2.52
C LYS A 124 14.33 -7.50 2.11
N GLY A 125 15.03 -8.26 1.25
CA GLY A 125 16.33 -7.86 0.70
C GLY A 125 16.24 -6.54 -0.06
N LEU A 126 15.27 -6.41 -0.96
CA LEU A 126 15.00 -5.19 -1.71
C LEU A 126 14.71 -3.98 -0.81
N ARG A 127 13.95 -4.17 0.29
CA ARG A 127 13.74 -3.08 1.28
C ARG A 127 15.04 -2.66 1.94
N CYS A 128 15.86 -3.61 2.39
CA CYS A 128 17.15 -3.30 3.02
C CYS A 128 18.11 -2.59 2.06
N GLU A 129 18.19 -3.06 0.81
CA GLU A 129 18.97 -2.41 -0.24
C GLU A 129 18.49 -0.98 -0.49
N SER A 130 17.17 -0.78 -0.60
CA SER A 130 16.57 0.55 -0.77
C SER A 130 16.88 1.49 0.40
N CYS A 131 16.72 1.04 1.64
CA CYS A 131 17.08 1.83 2.82
C CYS A 131 18.57 2.18 2.86
N SER A 132 19.45 1.24 2.49
CA SER A 132 20.90 1.47 2.46
C SER A 132 21.29 2.47 1.37
N GLY A 133 20.62 2.40 0.21
CA GLY A 133 20.77 3.37 -0.87
C GLY A 133 20.33 4.77 -0.44
N MET A 134 19.20 4.87 0.27
CA MET A 134 18.71 6.14 0.80
C MET A 134 19.64 6.72 1.88
N GLN A 135 20.15 5.90 2.80
CA GLN A 135 21.13 6.32 3.79
C GLN A 135 22.40 6.88 3.11
N SER A 136 22.88 6.20 2.07
CA SER A 136 24.05 6.65 1.29
C SER A 136 23.77 7.96 0.56
N TYR A 137 22.56 8.14 0.01
CA TYR A 137 22.16 9.38 -0.65
C TYR A 137 22.21 10.58 0.32
N PHE A 138 21.70 10.42 1.54
CA PHE A 138 21.73 11.47 2.56
C PHE A 138 23.15 11.79 3.06
N GLN A 139 24.07 10.82 3.06
CA GLN A 139 25.47 11.07 3.39
C GLN A 139 26.15 11.99 2.36
N VAL A 140 25.79 11.86 1.08
CA VAL A 140 26.35 12.68 -0.01
C VAL A 140 25.62 14.03 -0.14
N HIS A 141 24.36 14.09 0.28
CA HIS A 141 23.51 15.30 0.22
C HIS A 141 22.95 15.66 1.61
N PRO A 142 23.78 16.17 2.54
CA PRO A 142 23.39 16.42 3.93
C PRO A 142 22.43 17.61 4.12
N SER A 143 22.16 18.39 3.07
CA SER A 143 21.25 19.55 3.08
C SER A 143 19.84 19.23 2.56
N CYS A 144 19.53 17.95 2.33
CA CYS A 144 18.22 17.44 1.95
C CYS A 144 17.49 16.87 3.17
#